data_AF-A0A2V5V6L6-F1
#
_entry.id   AF-A0A2V5V6L6-F1
#
_cell.length_a   1.000
_cell.length_b   1.000
_cell.length_c   1.000
_cell.angle_alpha   90.00
_cell.angle_beta   90.00
_cell.angle_gamma   90.00
#
_symmetry.space_group_name_H-M   'P 1'
#
loop_
_entity.id
_entity.type
_entity.pdbx_description
1 polymer ?
#
loop_
_entity_poly.entity_id
_entity_poly.type
_entity_poly.pdbx_seq_one_letter_code
_entity_poly.pdbx_strand_id
1 'polypeptide(L)'
;MRLDSLFAAFGAAPSIGLNVFFALYFLASIFVYMSLIRQLGARTSATAADTKRFGLPEAIVAAALIFFLLLNISASVSGPSAQLSTRNLLANLLLTVLVVLSIVTFLQLRGFDLGSLGGFFKIGFIRALGTGLILLFFAYPLIFVSEAIAQWLFRSGSSKQNIVELFSASPTIEQRIVIIIFAVAIAPVVEEFLFRFFLYGVIKRYFGRFLGITVNALLFAAAHTHFPSFAPLFVLGSCFTIAYEWSGSILVAMTMHSLFNSLTLTMLAFPEIFRQ
;
A
#
# COMPACT_ATOMS: atom_id res chain seq x y z
N MET A 1 -0.26 -3.21 -36.21
CA MET A 1 -1.27 -4.02 -35.52
C MET A 1 -0.94 -4.21 -34.02
N ARG A 2 -0.33 -3.20 -33.36
CA ARG A 2 0.34 -3.34 -32.04
C ARG A 2 0.32 -2.06 -31.17
N LEU A 3 -0.55 -1.09 -31.45
CA LEU A 3 -0.86 0.01 -30.51
C LEU A 3 -2.27 -0.08 -29.94
N ASP A 4 -3.14 -0.86 -30.58
CA ASP A 4 -4.57 -0.90 -30.26
C ASP A 4 -4.86 -1.62 -28.93
N SER A 5 -3.91 -2.43 -28.42
CA SER A 5 -4.07 -3.16 -27.16
C SER A 5 -3.87 -2.31 -25.89
N LEU A 6 -3.25 -1.12 -26.00
CA LEU A 6 -3.21 -0.15 -24.89
C LEU A 6 -4.52 0.66 -24.79
N PHE A 7 -5.27 0.73 -25.90
CA PHE A 7 -6.52 1.49 -26.00
C PHE A 7 -7.77 0.62 -25.92
N ALA A 8 -7.65 -0.70 -26.10
CA ALA A 8 -8.77 -1.65 -26.06
C ALA A 8 -9.48 -1.79 -24.70
N ALA A 9 -8.96 -1.18 -23.62
CA ALA A 9 -9.63 -1.16 -22.32
C ALA A 9 -10.80 -0.14 -22.23
N PHE A 10 -10.93 0.75 -23.22
CA PHE A 10 -12.04 1.69 -23.34
C PHE A 10 -12.57 1.63 -24.77
N GLY A 11 -13.82 1.19 -24.96
CA GLY A 11 -14.45 0.90 -26.26
C GLY A 11 -14.69 2.08 -27.22
N ALA A 12 -13.87 3.13 -27.17
CA ALA A 12 -13.77 4.18 -28.18
C ALA A 12 -12.33 4.69 -28.16
N ALA A 13 -11.71 4.92 -29.34
CA ALA A 13 -10.39 5.55 -29.39
C ALA A 13 -10.44 6.86 -28.58
N PRO A 14 -9.69 6.99 -27.46
CA PRO A 14 -9.80 8.18 -26.63
C PRO A 14 -9.49 9.40 -27.51
N SER A 15 -10.36 10.40 -27.44
CA SER A 15 -10.14 11.65 -28.16
C SER A 15 -8.75 12.18 -27.83
N ILE A 16 -8.10 12.85 -28.78
CA ILE A 16 -6.77 13.45 -28.57
C ILE A 16 -6.74 14.25 -27.25
N GLY A 17 -7.84 14.93 -26.91
CA GLY A 17 -8.00 15.64 -25.65
C GLY A 17 -7.87 14.77 -24.39
N LEU A 18 -8.42 13.56 -24.39
CA LEU A 18 -8.38 12.64 -23.25
C LEU A 18 -6.95 12.08 -23.03
N ASN A 19 -6.23 11.80 -24.12
CA ASN A 19 -4.82 11.40 -24.07
C ASN A 19 -3.92 12.54 -23.57
N VAL A 20 -4.14 13.76 -24.05
CA VAL A 20 -3.40 14.94 -23.58
C VAL A 20 -3.68 15.19 -22.10
N PHE A 21 -4.94 15.11 -21.67
CA PHE A 21 -5.31 15.24 -20.25
C PHE A 21 -4.60 14.20 -19.38
N PHE A 22 -4.62 12.92 -19.78
CA PHE A 22 -3.95 11.87 -19.02
C PHE A 22 -2.43 12.09 -18.95
N ALA A 23 -1.80 12.51 -20.05
CA ALA A 23 -0.37 12.82 -20.07
C ALA A 23 -0.02 13.98 -19.11
N LEU A 24 -0.81 15.06 -19.12
CA LEU A 24 -0.63 16.18 -18.19
C LEU A 24 -0.84 15.74 -16.73
N TYR A 25 -1.85 14.90 -16.50
CA TYR A 25 -2.13 14.35 -15.16
C TYR A 25 -0.97 13.48 -14.66
N PHE A 26 -0.44 12.59 -15.50
CA PHE A 26 0.72 11.77 -15.17
C PHE A 26 1.97 12.61 -14.88
N LEU A 27 2.24 13.66 -15.68
CA LEU A 27 3.34 14.57 -15.41
C LEU A 27 3.15 15.34 -14.10
N ALA A 28 1.93 15.80 -13.81
CA ALA A 28 1.60 16.45 -12.54
C ALA A 28 1.81 15.49 -11.35
N SER A 29 1.42 14.22 -11.49
CA SER A 29 1.66 13.18 -10.49
C SER A 29 3.14 12.97 -10.19
N ILE A 30 3.99 12.87 -11.22
CA ILE A 30 5.45 12.79 -11.06
C ILE A 30 5.96 14.03 -10.33
N PHE A 31 5.54 15.22 -10.76
CA PHE A 31 5.96 16.48 -10.16
C PHE A 31 5.60 16.56 -8.67
N VAL A 32 4.38 16.17 -8.30
CA VAL A 32 3.91 16.15 -6.91
C VAL A 32 4.81 15.23 -6.07
N TYR A 33 4.97 13.96 -6.44
CA TYR A 33 5.78 13.02 -5.65
C TYR A 33 7.27 13.38 -5.63
N MET A 34 7.83 13.89 -6.72
CA MET A 34 9.20 14.40 -6.76
C MET A 34 9.38 15.64 -5.87
N SER A 35 8.39 16.53 -5.82
CA SER A 35 8.39 17.67 -4.90
C SER A 35 8.39 17.22 -3.44
N LEU A 36 7.58 16.20 -3.09
CA LEU A 36 7.58 15.62 -1.73
C LEU A 36 8.95 15.02 -1.39
N ILE A 37 9.55 14.24 -2.29
CA ILE A 37 10.89 13.67 -2.10
C ILE A 37 11.94 14.77 -1.94
N ARG A 38 11.87 15.84 -2.74
CA ARG A 38 12.80 16.98 -2.64
C ARG A 38 12.65 17.71 -1.31
N GLN A 39 11.42 17.95 -0.87
CA GLN A 39 11.13 18.55 0.44
C GLN A 39 11.66 17.68 1.58
N LEU A 40 11.56 16.35 1.46
CA LEU A 40 12.18 15.42 2.40
C LEU A 40 13.70 15.58 2.39
N GLY A 41 14.35 15.58 1.23
CA GLY A 41 15.80 15.78 1.12
C GLY A 41 16.29 17.09 1.76
N ALA A 42 15.54 18.17 1.58
CA ALA A 42 15.84 19.49 2.16
C ALA A 42 15.63 19.56 3.67
N ARG A 43 14.81 18.68 4.26
CA ARG A 43 14.75 18.46 5.71
C ARG A 43 16.01 17.69 6.14
N THR A 44 17.14 18.36 6.20
CA THR A 44 18.34 17.90 6.93
C THR A 44 17.97 17.74 8.41
N SER A 45 18.60 16.78 9.09
CA SER A 45 18.34 16.33 10.48
C SER A 45 18.47 17.42 11.56
N ALA A 46 17.65 18.46 11.48
CA ALA A 46 17.45 19.43 12.53
C ALA A 46 16.81 18.71 13.73
N THR A 47 17.68 18.30 14.65
CA THR A 47 17.43 18.22 16.09
C THR A 47 16.09 17.58 16.50
N ALA A 48 15.99 16.26 16.35
CA ALA A 48 15.15 15.46 17.25
C ALA A 48 16.03 15.03 18.44
N ALA A 49 16.38 16.00 19.29
CA ALA A 49 16.78 15.71 20.66
C ALA A 49 15.52 15.24 21.42
N ASP A 50 15.68 14.30 22.34
CA ASP A 50 14.69 13.73 23.27
C ASP A 50 13.70 12.63 22.86
N THR A 51 13.54 12.22 21.60
CA THR A 51 12.73 11.01 21.32
C THR A 51 13.56 9.75 21.19
N LYS A 52 13.19 8.71 21.97
CA LYS A 52 13.79 7.38 21.89
C LYS A 52 13.66 6.86 20.45
N ARG A 53 14.77 6.43 19.87
CA ARG A 53 14.84 5.93 18.49
C ARG A 53 14.95 4.41 18.47
N PHE A 54 14.54 3.78 17.36
CA PHE A 54 14.78 2.36 17.13
C PHE A 54 16.27 2.03 17.26
N GLY A 55 16.57 0.98 18.03
CA GLY A 55 17.90 0.45 18.27
C GLY A 55 18.02 -1.01 17.84
N LEU A 56 19.08 -1.67 18.33
CA LEU A 56 19.43 -3.02 17.91
C LEU A 56 18.33 -4.06 18.18
N PRO A 57 17.63 -4.06 19.34
CA PRO A 57 16.55 -5.02 19.57
C PRO A 57 15.40 -4.88 18.58
N GLU A 58 15.03 -3.64 18.22
CA GLU A 58 13.99 -3.38 17.23
C GLU A 58 14.46 -3.79 15.82
N ALA A 59 15.76 -3.66 15.52
CA ALA A 59 16.36 -4.17 14.28
C ALA A 59 16.33 -5.70 14.19
N ILE A 60 16.60 -6.42 15.29
CA ILE A 60 16.53 -7.89 15.34
C ILE A 60 15.09 -8.35 15.10
N VAL A 61 14.11 -7.72 15.76
CA VAL A 61 12.69 -8.03 15.55
C VAL A 61 12.28 -7.75 14.10
N ALA A 62 12.68 -6.61 13.53
CA ALA A 62 12.40 -6.30 12.13
C ALA A 62 13.03 -7.31 11.17
N ALA A 63 14.28 -7.73 11.39
CA ALA A 63 14.94 -8.75 10.58
C ALA A 63 14.24 -10.11 10.68
N ALA A 64 13.81 -10.51 11.88
CA ALA A 64 13.04 -11.74 12.09
C ALA A 64 11.68 -11.69 11.39
N LEU A 65 10.99 -10.55 11.43
CA LEU A 65 9.73 -10.34 10.72
C LEU A 65 9.90 -10.35 9.19
N ILE A 66 10.95 -9.72 8.68
CA ILE A 66 11.27 -9.76 7.24
C ILE A 66 11.56 -11.20 6.82
N PHE A 67 12.36 -11.93 7.59
CA PHE A 67 12.63 -13.34 7.33
C PHE A 67 11.35 -14.19 7.35
N PHE A 68 10.51 -14.02 8.37
CA PHE A 68 9.20 -14.67 8.45
C PHE A 68 8.31 -14.34 7.25
N LEU A 69 8.26 -13.07 6.85
CA LEU A 69 7.49 -12.62 5.69
C LEU A 69 8.01 -13.28 4.39
N LEU A 70 9.33 -13.33 4.20
CA LEU A 70 9.94 -13.99 3.03
C LEU A 70 9.66 -15.49 3.00
N LEU A 71 9.65 -16.17 4.15
CA LEU A 71 9.24 -17.58 4.24
C LEU A 71 7.77 -17.77 3.85
N ASN A 72 6.87 -16.91 4.32
CA ASN A 72 5.44 -16.96 3.95
C ASN A 72 5.23 -16.69 2.46
N ILE A 73 5.93 -15.72 1.89
CA ILE A 73 5.90 -15.42 0.46
C ILE A 73 6.40 -16.63 -0.34
N SER A 74 7.54 -17.20 0.06
CA SER A 74 8.10 -18.38 -0.59
C SER A 74 7.15 -19.59 -0.54
N ALA A 75 6.52 -19.83 0.61
CA ALA A 75 5.53 -20.88 0.78
C ALA A 75 4.28 -20.66 -0.08
N SER A 76 3.77 -19.41 -0.13
CA SER A 76 2.60 -19.05 -0.94
C SER A 76 2.84 -19.21 -2.43
N VAL A 77 4.04 -18.82 -2.91
CA VAL A 77 4.39 -18.90 -4.34
C VAL A 77 4.76 -20.33 -4.77
N SER A 78 5.31 -21.15 -3.87
CA SER A 78 5.74 -22.53 -4.17
C SER A 78 4.64 -23.57 -3.98
N GLY A 79 3.64 -23.28 -3.14
CA GLY A 79 2.52 -24.17 -2.86
C GLY A 79 1.49 -24.21 -4.01
N PRO A 80 0.60 -25.21 -4.01
CA PRO A 80 -0.63 -25.14 -4.80
C PRO A 80 -1.34 -23.82 -4.49
N SER A 81 -1.89 -23.15 -5.50
CA SER A 81 -2.62 -21.89 -5.32
C SER A 81 -3.62 -22.07 -4.19
N ALA A 82 -3.35 -21.43 -3.05
CA ALA A 82 -4.19 -21.56 -1.88
C ALA A 82 -5.59 -21.11 -2.30
N GLN A 83 -6.57 -22.01 -2.21
CA GLN A 83 -7.94 -21.61 -2.48
C GLN A 83 -8.25 -20.44 -1.57
N LEU A 84 -8.63 -19.34 -2.21
CA LEU A 84 -9.04 -18.13 -1.54
C LEU A 84 -10.35 -18.42 -0.81
N SER A 85 -10.23 -18.88 0.43
CA SER A 85 -11.34 -19.17 1.32
C SER A 85 -11.42 -18.10 2.40
N THR A 86 -12.64 -17.78 2.83
CA THR A 86 -12.87 -16.84 3.93
C THR A 86 -12.10 -17.24 5.19
N ARG A 87 -11.95 -18.56 5.43
CA ARG A 87 -11.16 -19.10 6.56
C ARG A 87 -9.68 -18.71 6.46
N ASN A 88 -9.07 -18.87 5.29
CA ASN A 88 -7.65 -18.53 5.08
C ASN A 88 -7.43 -17.01 5.19
N LEU A 89 -8.34 -16.20 4.66
CA LEU A 89 -8.30 -14.74 4.80
C LEU A 89 -8.37 -14.31 6.27
N LEU A 90 -9.31 -14.87 7.04
CA LEU A 90 -9.45 -14.60 8.47
C LEU A 90 -8.22 -15.06 9.25
N ALA A 91 -7.67 -16.24 8.94
CA ALA A 91 -6.46 -16.74 9.61
C ALA A 91 -5.25 -15.82 9.37
N ASN A 92 -5.02 -15.39 8.12
CA ASN A 92 -3.95 -14.45 7.79
C ASN A 92 -4.14 -13.10 8.48
N LEU A 93 -5.38 -12.59 8.55
CA LEU A 93 -5.67 -11.35 9.25
C LEU A 93 -5.39 -11.48 10.76
N LEU A 94 -5.88 -12.54 11.40
CA LEU A 94 -5.68 -12.77 12.84
C LEU A 94 -4.18 -12.90 13.17
N LEU A 95 -3.43 -13.63 12.35
CA LEU A 95 -1.98 -13.72 12.47
C LEU A 95 -1.32 -12.35 12.36
N THR A 96 -1.71 -11.54 11.38
CA THR A 96 -1.12 -10.20 11.18
C THR A 96 -1.48 -9.26 12.34
N VAL A 97 -2.71 -9.30 12.84
CA VAL A 97 -3.13 -8.57 14.05
C VAL A 97 -2.28 -9.00 15.25
N LEU A 98 -2.10 -10.31 15.46
CA LEU A 98 -1.29 -10.83 16.56
C LEU A 98 0.17 -10.38 16.47
N VAL A 99 0.75 -10.38 15.26
CA VAL A 99 2.10 -9.85 15.01
C VAL A 99 2.17 -8.37 15.37
N VAL A 100 1.20 -7.56 14.92
CA VAL A 100 1.16 -6.12 15.25
C VAL A 100 1.01 -5.89 16.75
N LEU A 101 0.11 -6.62 17.42
CA LEU A 101 -0.04 -6.54 18.88
C LEU A 101 1.26 -6.91 19.60
N SER A 102 1.96 -7.96 19.13
CA SER A 102 3.25 -8.36 19.68
C SER A 102 4.31 -7.25 19.54
N ILE A 103 4.36 -6.57 18.39
CA ILE A 103 5.24 -5.42 18.16
C ILE A 103 4.85 -4.25 19.07
N VAL A 104 3.56 -3.91 19.17
CA VAL A 104 3.05 -2.84 20.04
C VAL A 104 3.45 -3.11 21.48
N THR A 105 3.17 -4.32 22.01
CA THR A 105 3.52 -4.71 23.37
C THR A 105 5.04 -4.66 23.58
N PHE A 106 5.83 -5.20 22.66
CA PHE A 106 7.29 -5.15 22.74
C PHE A 106 7.80 -3.69 22.81
N LEU A 107 7.31 -2.80 21.96
CA LEU A 107 7.72 -1.39 21.95
C LEU A 107 7.27 -0.64 23.21
N GLN A 108 6.07 -0.93 23.72
CA GLN A 108 5.57 -0.34 24.98
C GLN A 108 6.38 -0.81 26.19
N LEU A 109 6.73 -2.10 26.27
CA LEU A 109 7.64 -2.64 27.29
C LEU A 109 9.04 -1.99 27.21
N ARG A 110 9.43 -1.58 26.00
CA ARG A 110 10.65 -0.83 25.75
C ARG A 110 10.49 0.67 26.00
N GLY A 111 9.33 1.15 26.45
CA GLY A 111 9.09 2.56 26.80
C GLY A 111 9.04 3.51 25.59
N PHE A 112 8.64 3.02 24.41
CA PHE A 112 8.34 3.90 23.28
C PHE A 112 6.94 4.49 23.42
N ASP A 113 6.82 5.80 23.20
CA ASP A 113 5.53 6.44 22.95
C ASP A 113 5.17 6.31 21.47
N LEU A 114 4.28 5.35 21.18
CA LEU A 114 3.83 5.06 19.81
C LEU A 114 3.02 6.22 19.21
N GLY A 115 2.33 7.00 20.05
CA GLY A 115 1.49 8.11 19.61
C GLY A 115 2.32 9.21 18.95
N SER A 116 3.39 9.64 19.62
CA SER A 116 4.33 10.63 19.07
C SER A 116 5.21 10.05 17.96
N LEU A 117 5.73 8.83 18.13
CA LEU A 117 6.63 8.21 17.14
C LEU A 117 5.92 7.93 15.81
N GLY A 118 4.65 7.48 15.86
CA GLY A 118 3.82 7.24 14.68
C GLY A 118 3.14 8.50 14.14
N GLY A 119 3.15 9.59 14.91
CA GLY A 119 2.48 10.83 14.56
C GLY A 119 0.96 10.69 14.45
N PHE A 120 0.36 9.82 15.27
CA PHE A 120 -1.09 9.58 15.29
C PHE A 120 -1.89 10.86 15.58
N PHE A 121 -1.33 11.74 16.40
CA PHE A 121 -1.98 12.99 16.79
C PHE A 121 -1.39 14.24 16.14
N LYS A 122 -0.44 14.07 15.21
CA LYS A 122 0.24 15.19 14.54
C LYS A 122 -0.69 15.96 13.59
N ILE A 123 -1.62 15.24 12.96
CA ILE A 123 -2.61 15.78 12.02
C ILE A 123 -3.97 15.22 12.42
N GLY A 124 -4.98 16.09 12.53
CA GLY A 124 -6.35 15.64 12.82
C GLY A 124 -6.92 14.77 11.68
N PHE A 125 -7.79 13.83 12.02
CA PHE A 125 -8.29 12.81 11.09
C PHE A 125 -8.84 13.38 9.78
N ILE A 126 -9.66 14.44 9.81
CA ILE A 126 -10.23 15.07 8.60
C ILE A 126 -9.14 15.63 7.68
N ARG A 127 -8.10 16.26 8.24
CA ARG A 127 -6.96 16.74 7.45
C ARG A 127 -6.14 15.60 6.89
N ALA A 128 -5.96 14.52 7.66
CA ALA A 128 -5.28 13.32 7.20
C ALA A 128 -6.05 12.63 6.06
N LEU A 129 -7.38 12.57 6.15
CA LEU A 129 -8.26 12.07 5.11
C LEU A 129 -8.18 12.93 3.84
N GLY A 130 -8.29 14.26 3.96
CA GLY A 130 -8.18 15.17 2.83
C GLY A 130 -6.81 15.11 2.15
N THR A 131 -5.73 15.04 2.94
CA THR A 131 -4.36 14.88 2.43
C THR A 131 -4.20 13.52 1.74
N GLY A 132 -4.66 12.44 2.37
CA GLY A 132 -4.66 11.10 1.80
C GLY A 132 -5.41 11.04 0.47
N LEU A 133 -6.57 11.67 0.37
CA LEU A 133 -7.35 11.75 -0.87
C LEU A 133 -6.61 12.47 -2.00
N ILE A 134 -6.02 13.64 -1.71
CA ILE A 134 -5.26 14.42 -2.71
C ILE A 134 -4.04 13.63 -3.18
N LEU A 135 -3.29 13.03 -2.25
CA LEU A 135 -2.13 12.23 -2.61
C LEU A 135 -2.52 10.97 -3.38
N LEU A 136 -3.61 10.32 -3.01
CA LEU A 136 -4.13 9.16 -3.74
C LEU A 136 -4.55 9.52 -5.16
N PHE A 137 -5.22 10.67 -5.34
CA PHE A 137 -5.54 11.19 -6.66
C PHE A 137 -4.27 11.23 -7.52
N PHE A 138 -3.23 11.94 -7.09
CA PHE A 138 -1.98 11.97 -7.85
C PHE A 138 -1.22 10.62 -7.91
N ALA A 139 -1.50 9.64 -7.05
CA ALA A 139 -0.92 8.31 -7.17
C ALA A 139 -1.53 7.49 -8.32
N TYR A 140 -2.81 7.71 -8.67
CA TYR A 140 -3.53 6.88 -9.63
C TYR A 140 -2.86 6.76 -11.01
N PRO A 141 -2.41 7.86 -11.67
CA PRO A 141 -1.71 7.76 -12.95
C PRO A 141 -0.42 6.94 -12.87
N LEU A 142 0.31 7.05 -11.75
CA LEU A 142 1.56 6.30 -11.54
C LEU A 142 1.27 4.80 -11.44
N ILE A 143 0.24 4.43 -10.68
CA ILE A 143 -0.23 3.05 -10.52
C ILE A 143 -0.67 2.50 -11.88
N PHE A 144 -1.52 3.23 -12.60
CA PHE A 144 -2.04 2.83 -13.91
C PHE A 144 -0.92 2.60 -14.93
N VAL A 145 0.02 3.54 -15.06
CA VAL A 145 1.16 3.40 -15.98
C VAL A 145 2.03 2.20 -15.58
N SER A 146 2.27 1.98 -14.29
CA SER A 146 3.06 0.83 -13.83
C SER A 146 2.38 -0.52 -14.13
N GLU A 147 1.05 -0.59 -14.02
CA GLU A 147 0.28 -1.78 -14.42
C GLU A 147 0.38 -1.99 -15.93
N ALA A 148 0.19 -0.94 -16.75
CA ALA A 148 0.30 -1.03 -18.20
C ALA A 148 1.69 -1.49 -18.67
N ILE A 149 2.76 -0.96 -18.03
CA ILE A 149 4.14 -1.39 -18.30
C ILE A 149 4.33 -2.86 -17.91
N ALA A 150 3.84 -3.29 -16.74
CA ALA A 150 3.99 -4.67 -16.30
C ALA A 150 3.26 -5.66 -17.22
N GLN A 151 2.01 -5.34 -17.62
CA GLN A 151 1.25 -6.14 -18.58
C GLN A 151 1.98 -6.23 -19.94
N TRP A 152 2.56 -5.12 -20.40
CA TRP A 152 3.31 -5.10 -21.66
C TRP A 152 4.61 -5.92 -21.58
N LEU A 153 5.40 -5.75 -20.51
CA LEU A 153 6.69 -6.41 -20.33
C LEU A 153 6.54 -7.91 -20.07
N PHE A 154 5.65 -8.28 -19.16
CA PHE A 154 5.56 -9.65 -18.64
C PHE A 154 4.42 -10.45 -19.25
N ARG A 155 3.63 -9.86 -20.14
CA ARG A 155 2.37 -10.44 -20.66
C ARG A 155 1.47 -10.94 -19.53
N SER A 156 1.54 -10.28 -18.38
CA SER A 156 0.71 -10.62 -17.23
C SER A 156 -0.74 -10.23 -17.49
N GLY A 157 -1.68 -11.01 -16.95
CA GLY A 157 -3.10 -10.63 -16.94
C GLY A 157 -3.37 -9.35 -16.13
N SER A 158 -4.63 -8.94 -16.03
CA SER A 158 -4.98 -7.77 -15.23
C SER A 158 -4.79 -8.05 -13.73
N SER A 159 -4.28 -7.06 -13.01
CA SER A 159 -4.16 -7.13 -11.54
C SER A 159 -5.50 -7.33 -10.83
N LYS A 160 -6.59 -6.92 -11.48
CA LYS A 160 -7.96 -6.92 -10.94
C LYS A 160 -8.62 -8.29 -10.95
N GLN A 161 -8.15 -9.23 -11.77
CA GLN A 161 -8.84 -10.48 -12.05
C GLN A 161 -9.00 -11.39 -10.81
N ASN A 162 -7.98 -11.50 -9.96
CA ASN A 162 -8.03 -12.34 -8.75
C ASN A 162 -9.01 -11.83 -7.69
N ILE A 163 -9.09 -10.50 -7.51
CA ILE A 163 -10.00 -9.92 -6.53
C ILE A 163 -11.45 -10.07 -7.02
N VAL A 164 -11.69 -9.96 -8.34
CA VAL A 164 -13.02 -10.15 -8.95
C VAL A 164 -13.45 -11.59 -8.74
N GLU A 165 -12.58 -12.56 -9.01
CA GLU A 165 -12.86 -13.98 -8.81
C GLU A 165 -13.19 -14.30 -7.34
N LEU A 166 -12.45 -13.72 -6.37
CA LEU A 166 -12.76 -13.83 -4.94
C LEU A 166 -14.15 -13.30 -4.59
N PHE A 167 -14.49 -12.11 -5.09
CA PHE A 167 -15.78 -11.47 -4.81
C PHE A 167 -16.94 -12.22 -5.46
N SER A 168 -16.76 -12.67 -6.71
CA SER A 168 -17.73 -13.48 -7.44
C SER A 168 -17.93 -14.86 -6.81
N ALA A 169 -16.88 -15.44 -6.21
CA ALA A 169 -16.95 -16.71 -5.48
C ALA A 169 -17.58 -16.60 -4.08
N SER A 170 -17.80 -15.39 -3.56
CA SER A 170 -18.43 -15.17 -2.24
C SER A 170 -19.97 -15.24 -2.38
N PRO A 171 -20.62 -16.29 -1.81
CA PRO A 171 -22.02 -16.62 -2.11
C PRO A 171 -23.06 -15.71 -1.46
N THR A 172 -22.74 -14.97 -0.38
CA THR A 172 -23.72 -14.12 0.32
C THR A 172 -23.27 -12.66 0.45
N ILE A 173 -24.25 -11.74 0.51
CA ILE A 173 -24.02 -10.30 0.71
C ILE A 173 -23.35 -10.01 2.06
N GLU A 174 -23.70 -10.78 3.10
CA GLU A 174 -23.12 -10.65 4.44
C GLU A 174 -21.61 -10.93 4.43
N GLN A 175 -21.18 -11.99 3.74
CA GLN A 175 -19.76 -12.32 3.62
C GLN A 175 -18.99 -11.22 2.86
N ARG A 176 -19.60 -10.64 1.82
CA ARG A 176 -19.02 -9.52 1.07
C ARG A 176 -18.87 -8.27 1.94
N ILE A 177 -19.89 -7.90 2.72
CA ILE A 177 -19.83 -6.76 3.65
C ILE A 177 -18.71 -6.95 4.66
N VAL A 178 -18.59 -8.15 5.23
CA VAL A 178 -17.54 -8.49 6.19
C VAL A 178 -16.14 -8.35 5.55
N ILE A 179 -15.94 -8.87 4.34
CA ILE A 179 -14.68 -8.72 3.60
C ILE A 179 -14.37 -7.24 3.33
N ILE A 180 -15.37 -6.43 2.94
CA ILE A 180 -15.19 -4.99 2.69
C ILE A 180 -14.76 -4.29 3.97
N ILE A 181 -15.45 -4.49 5.09
CA ILE A 181 -15.11 -3.86 6.37
C ILE A 181 -13.67 -4.23 6.77
N PHE A 182 -13.29 -5.51 6.63
CA PHE A 182 -11.94 -5.95 6.94
C PHE A 182 -10.90 -5.27 6.05
N ALA A 183 -11.09 -5.31 4.73
CA ALA A 183 -10.11 -4.79 3.78
C ALA A 183 -10.04 -3.25 3.77
N VAL A 184 -11.12 -2.55 4.12
CA VAL A 184 -11.17 -1.08 4.11
C VAL A 184 -10.78 -0.46 5.45
N ALA A 185 -11.14 -1.07 6.57
CA ALA A 185 -10.92 -0.50 7.89
C ALA A 185 -9.76 -1.17 8.65
N ILE A 186 -9.79 -2.49 8.78
CA ILE A 186 -8.88 -3.20 9.69
C ILE A 186 -7.51 -3.44 9.04
N ALA A 187 -7.49 -3.99 7.83
CA ALA A 187 -6.25 -4.31 7.12
C ALA A 187 -5.35 -3.07 6.94
N PRO A 188 -5.86 -1.89 6.51
CA PRO A 188 -5.02 -0.70 6.39
C PRO A 188 -4.38 -0.28 7.71
N VAL A 189 -5.11 -0.34 8.84
CA VAL A 189 -4.53 0.02 10.15
C VAL A 189 -3.38 -0.91 10.52
N VAL A 190 -3.59 -2.22 10.37
CA VAL A 190 -2.62 -3.26 10.73
C VAL A 190 -1.40 -3.20 9.79
N GLU A 191 -1.62 -3.13 8.49
CA GLU A 191 -0.56 -3.11 7.49
C GLU A 191 0.24 -1.81 7.53
N GLU A 192 -0.40 -0.65 7.68
CA GLU A 192 0.34 0.60 7.81
C GLU A 192 1.18 0.63 9.10
N PHE A 193 0.69 0.03 10.19
CA PHE A 193 1.49 -0.09 11.41
C PHE A 193 2.72 -0.99 11.19
N LEU A 194 2.54 -2.15 10.56
CA LEU A 194 3.64 -3.08 10.30
C LEU A 194 4.66 -2.49 9.32
N PHE A 195 4.21 -2.07 8.14
CA PHE A 195 5.08 -1.63 7.05
C PHE A 195 5.59 -0.21 7.27
N ARG A 196 4.72 0.77 7.56
CA ARG A 196 5.10 2.20 7.53
C ARG A 196 5.65 2.66 8.86
N PHE A 197 5.02 2.29 9.97
CA PHE A 197 5.53 2.65 11.28
C PHE A 197 6.76 1.81 11.66
N PHE A 198 6.64 0.48 11.69
CA PHE A 198 7.70 -0.37 12.24
C PHE A 198 8.81 -0.67 11.23
N LEU A 199 8.54 -1.42 10.16
CA LEU A 199 9.58 -1.89 9.22
C LEU A 199 10.28 -0.73 8.52
N TYR A 200 9.55 0.20 7.92
CA TYR A 200 10.13 1.39 7.32
C TYR A 200 10.90 2.24 8.33
N GLY A 201 10.35 2.45 9.54
CA GLY A 201 11.00 3.21 10.60
C GLY A 201 12.37 2.64 10.99
N VAL A 202 12.46 1.32 11.14
CA VAL A 202 13.71 0.61 11.41
C VAL A 202 14.65 0.65 10.20
N ILE A 203 14.20 0.29 8.99
CA ILE A 203 15.07 0.29 7.80
C ILE A 203 15.62 1.69 7.52
N LYS A 204 14.77 2.73 7.62
CA LYS A 204 15.19 4.14 7.48
C LYS A 204 16.30 4.51 8.45
N ARG A 205 16.22 4.04 9.70
CA ARG A 205 17.20 4.36 10.75
C ARG A 205 18.60 3.83 10.40
N TYR A 206 18.68 2.64 9.79
CA TYR A 206 19.95 1.96 9.52
C TYR A 206 20.48 2.17 8.09
N PHE A 207 19.59 2.27 7.10
CA PHE A 207 19.94 2.32 5.68
C PHE A 207 19.55 3.63 4.99
N GLY A 208 18.94 4.57 5.73
CA GLY A 208 18.52 5.85 5.21
C GLY A 208 17.17 5.83 4.49
N ARG A 209 16.67 7.02 4.17
CA ARG A 209 15.31 7.22 3.64
C ARG A 209 15.06 6.54 2.30
N PHE A 210 16.01 6.65 1.37
CA PHE A 210 15.85 6.11 0.02
C PHE A 210 15.69 4.58 0.06
N LEU A 211 16.64 3.87 0.67
CA LEU A 211 16.57 2.42 0.83
C LEU A 211 15.36 2.00 1.69
N GLY A 212 15.03 2.78 2.72
CA GLY A 212 13.81 2.58 3.52
C GLY A 212 12.55 2.55 2.65
N ILE A 213 12.36 3.56 1.79
CA ILE A 213 11.18 3.64 0.92
C ILE A 213 11.14 2.47 -0.04
N THR A 214 12.26 2.20 -0.74
CA THR A 214 12.33 1.16 -1.76
C THR A 214 12.12 -0.24 -1.18
N VAL A 215 12.85 -0.59 -0.10
CA VAL A 215 12.75 -1.92 0.51
C VAL A 215 11.38 -2.13 1.14
N ASN A 216 10.83 -1.11 1.83
CA ASN A 216 9.48 -1.22 2.40
C ASN A 216 8.42 -1.45 1.32
N ALA A 217 8.48 -0.70 0.21
CA ALA A 217 7.54 -0.86 -0.89
C ALA A 217 7.68 -2.22 -1.60
N LEU A 218 8.89 -2.75 -1.73
CA LEU A 218 9.13 -4.09 -2.26
C LEU A 218 8.54 -5.18 -1.35
N LEU A 219 8.78 -5.09 -0.04
CA LEU A 219 8.22 -6.03 0.93
C LEU A 219 6.68 -5.99 0.92
N PHE A 220 6.11 -4.79 0.87
CA PHE A 220 4.66 -4.60 0.77
C PHE A 220 4.08 -5.26 -0.49
N ALA A 221 4.66 -4.99 -1.66
CA ALA A 221 4.22 -5.59 -2.92
C ALA A 221 4.37 -7.12 -2.93
N ALA A 222 5.50 -7.63 -2.42
CA ALA A 222 5.79 -9.06 -2.38
C ALA A 222 4.84 -9.82 -1.42
N ALA A 223 4.45 -9.20 -0.30
CA ALA A 223 3.55 -9.78 0.68
C ALA A 223 2.17 -10.17 0.11
N HIS A 224 1.77 -9.56 -1.01
CA HIS A 224 0.49 -9.86 -1.67
C HIS A 224 0.56 -11.12 -2.54
N THR A 225 1.76 -11.66 -2.81
CA THR A 225 1.97 -12.94 -3.49
C THR A 225 1.23 -13.08 -4.83
N HIS A 226 1.00 -11.97 -5.51
CA HIS A 226 0.26 -11.91 -6.76
C HIS A 226 1.07 -11.14 -7.80
N PHE A 227 1.64 -11.88 -8.75
CA PHE A 227 2.61 -11.34 -9.71
C PHE A 227 2.05 -10.18 -10.57
N PRO A 228 0.82 -10.26 -11.15
CA PRO A 228 0.28 -9.15 -11.94
C PRO A 228 0.09 -7.84 -11.17
N SER A 229 -0.15 -7.89 -9.85
CA SER A 229 -0.31 -6.69 -9.03
C SER A 229 1.01 -6.19 -8.42
N PHE A 230 2.13 -6.90 -8.60
CA PHE A 230 3.38 -6.56 -7.93
C PHE A 230 3.87 -5.15 -8.28
N ALA A 231 3.98 -4.81 -9.57
CA ALA A 231 4.43 -3.48 -10.00
C ALA A 231 3.52 -2.33 -9.53
N PRO A 232 2.18 -2.38 -9.72
CA PRO A 232 1.30 -1.33 -9.20
C PRO A 232 1.31 -1.24 -7.67
N LEU A 233 1.43 -2.37 -6.94
CA LEU A 233 1.54 -2.34 -5.48
C LEU A 233 2.88 -1.80 -4.99
N PHE A 234 3.98 -2.00 -5.74
CA PHE A 234 5.26 -1.39 -5.43
C PHE A 234 5.18 0.13 -5.55
N VAL A 235 4.53 0.65 -6.61
CA VAL A 235 4.31 2.08 -6.78
C VAL A 235 3.39 2.64 -5.69
N LEU A 236 2.28 1.97 -5.41
CA LEU A 236 1.34 2.34 -4.35
C LEU A 236 2.03 2.34 -2.97
N GLY A 237 2.80 1.30 -2.67
CA GLY A 237 3.54 1.16 -1.43
C GLY A 237 4.61 2.24 -1.25
N SER A 238 5.28 2.63 -2.34
CA SER A 238 6.19 3.78 -2.38
C SER A 238 5.46 5.08 -2.07
N CYS A 239 4.29 5.29 -2.69
CA CYS A 239 3.45 6.47 -2.48
C CYS A 239 2.98 6.59 -1.02
N PHE A 240 2.52 5.49 -0.40
CA PHE A 240 2.14 5.47 1.02
C PHE A 240 3.33 5.80 1.93
N THR A 241 4.50 5.24 1.64
CA THR A 241 5.71 5.49 2.44
C THR A 241 6.17 6.93 2.33
N ILE A 242 6.13 7.53 1.12
CA ILE A 242 6.43 8.94 0.91
C ILE A 242 5.41 9.84 1.62
N ALA A 243 4.11 9.51 1.54
CA ALA A 243 3.05 10.25 2.21
C ALA A 243 3.23 10.23 3.74
N TYR A 244 3.54 9.06 4.31
CA TYR A 244 3.85 8.92 5.74
C TYR A 244 5.08 9.72 6.13
N GLU A 245 6.20 9.58 5.42
CA GLU A 245 7.45 10.28 5.75
C GLU A 245 7.32 11.80 5.63
N TRP A 246 6.60 12.27 4.60
CA TRP A 246 6.41 13.70 4.35
C TRP A 246 5.47 14.36 5.35
N SER A 247 4.33 13.71 5.65
CA SER A 247 3.38 14.22 6.65
C SER A 247 3.89 14.03 8.09
N GLY A 248 4.68 12.97 8.31
CA GLY A 248 5.05 12.47 9.63
C GLY A 248 3.84 11.99 10.44
N SER A 249 2.77 11.56 9.79
CA SER A 249 1.57 11.02 10.44
C SER A 249 1.11 9.76 9.72
N ILE A 250 1.05 8.65 10.46
CA ILE A 250 0.58 7.37 9.91
C ILE A 250 -0.88 7.42 9.44
N LEU A 251 -1.69 8.32 10.02
CA LEU A 251 -3.09 8.49 9.61
C LEU A 251 -3.22 8.86 8.12
N VAL A 252 -2.27 9.62 7.55
CA VAL A 252 -2.30 9.96 6.13
C VAL A 252 -2.14 8.71 5.26
N ALA A 253 -1.25 7.80 5.62
CA ALA A 253 -1.05 6.55 4.88
C ALA A 253 -2.24 5.59 5.11
N MET A 254 -2.76 5.51 6.33
CA MET A 254 -3.95 4.69 6.65
C MET A 254 -5.17 5.15 5.85
N THR A 255 -5.48 6.44 5.82
CA THR A 255 -6.62 6.95 5.05
C THR A 255 -6.41 6.78 3.55
N MET A 256 -5.20 7.04 3.05
CA MET A 256 -4.85 6.82 1.64
C MET A 256 -5.04 5.36 1.23
N HIS A 257 -4.61 4.42 2.07
CA HIS A 257 -4.78 2.98 1.87
C HIS A 257 -6.26 2.56 1.96
N SER A 258 -6.99 2.97 3.00
CA SER A 258 -8.43 2.71 3.12
C SER A 258 -9.22 3.24 1.93
N LEU A 259 -8.90 4.43 1.41
CA LEU A 259 -9.53 5.01 0.22
C LEU A 259 -9.24 4.20 -1.04
N PHE A 260 -7.99 3.76 -1.23
CA PHE A 260 -7.62 2.90 -2.36
C PHE A 260 -8.39 1.56 -2.32
N ASN A 261 -8.44 0.91 -1.15
CA ASN A 261 -9.17 -0.34 -0.97
C ASN A 261 -10.67 -0.13 -1.18
N SER A 262 -11.25 0.96 -0.66
CA SER A 262 -12.67 1.29 -0.84
C SER A 262 -13.03 1.44 -2.30
N LEU A 263 -12.25 2.22 -3.07
CA LEU A 263 -12.49 2.44 -4.49
C LEU A 263 -12.39 1.14 -5.28
N THR A 264 -11.34 0.36 -5.03
CA THR A 264 -11.10 -0.93 -5.71
C THR A 264 -12.21 -1.93 -5.44
N LEU A 265 -12.60 -2.10 -4.16
CA LEU A 265 -13.63 -3.06 -3.77
C LEU A 265 -15.03 -2.62 -4.16
N THR A 266 -15.35 -1.32 -4.14
CA THR A 266 -16.65 -0.82 -4.61
C THR A 266 -16.82 -1.06 -6.10
N MET A 267 -15.79 -0.79 -6.90
CA MET A 267 -15.80 -1.10 -8.34
C MET A 267 -16.00 -2.58 -8.62
N LEU A 268 -15.46 -3.44 -7.75
CA LEU A 268 -15.58 -4.88 -7.88
C LEU A 268 -16.91 -5.46 -7.41
N ALA A 269 -17.44 -4.95 -6.31
CA ALA A 269 -18.66 -5.43 -5.68
C ALA A 269 -19.89 -5.07 -6.51
N PHE A 270 -19.82 -3.97 -7.26
CA PHE A 270 -20.92 -3.44 -8.07
C PHE A 270 -20.48 -3.14 -9.51
N PRO A 271 -20.04 -4.15 -10.29
CA PRO A 271 -19.54 -3.93 -11.65
C PRO A 271 -20.61 -3.36 -12.57
N GLU A 272 -21.89 -3.61 -12.29
CA GLU A 272 -23.03 -3.08 -13.07
C GLU A 272 -23.19 -1.56 -12.95
N ILE A 273 -22.68 -0.94 -11.89
CA ILE A 273 -22.70 0.53 -11.74
C ILE A 273 -21.70 1.20 -12.69
N PHE A 274 -20.64 0.48 -13.09
CA PHE A 274 -19.52 1.01 -13.88
C PHE A 274 -19.48 0.48 -15.32
N ARG A 275 -20.34 -0.48 -15.68
CA ARG A 275 -20.61 -0.86 -17.06
C ARG A 275 -21.70 0.06 -17.61
N GLN A 276 -21.30 1.21 -18.15
CA GLN A 276 -22.08 1.93 -19.15
C GLN A 276 -21.48 1.66 -20.52
#